data_AF-A0A7C2AFS0-F1
#
_entry.id   AF-A0A7C2AFS0-F1
#
_cell.length_a   1.000
_cell.length_b   1.000
_cell.length_c   1.000
_cell.angle_alpha   90.00
_cell.angle_beta   90.00
_cell.angle_gamma   90.00
#
_symmetry.space_group_name_H-M   'P 1'
#
loop_
_entity.id
_entity.type
_entity.pdbx_description
1 polymer ?
#
loop_
_entity_poly.entity_id
_entity_poly.type
_entity_poly.pdbx_seq_one_letter_code
_entity_poly.pdbx_strand_id
1 'polypeptide(L)'
;MELTKKQFTYRGKTIEELKKLDVREFAKYLTSRQRRFALRQFQKIEEFINRAKTKIEKNKAIRTHSRDIIITPAMVGMKIYVYNGQKFMPIEVVGEMLGHKLGEFSPTRARIKHGKAGVGATKGTKSKSKK
;
A
#
# COMPACT_ATOMS: atom_id res chain seq x y z
N MET A 1 -10.19 -3.23 -34.57
CA MET A 1 -9.24 -2.25 -34.05
C MET A 1 -8.86 -2.68 -32.65
N GLU A 2 -7.66 -3.24 -32.48
CA GLU A 2 -7.15 -3.58 -31.16
C GLU A 2 -6.91 -2.30 -30.35
N LEU A 3 -7.58 -2.17 -29.21
CA LEU A 3 -7.37 -1.07 -28.29
C LEU A 3 -5.99 -1.23 -27.64
N THR A 4 -5.00 -0.46 -28.09
CA THR A 4 -3.70 -0.35 -27.42
C THR A 4 -3.93 0.19 -26.00
N LYS A 5 -3.62 -0.62 -24.98
CA LYS A 5 -3.65 -0.18 -23.57
C LYS A 5 -2.76 1.06 -23.41
N LYS A 6 -3.31 2.15 -22.86
CA LYS A 6 -2.52 3.32 -22.47
C LYS A 6 -1.40 2.87 -21.53
N GLN A 7 -0.15 3.14 -21.90
CA GLN A 7 1.00 2.87 -21.04
C GLN A 7 0.94 3.77 -19.80
N PHE A 8 1.03 3.17 -18.62
CA PHE A 8 1.07 3.93 -17.37
C PHE A 8 2.45 4.56 -17.18
N THR A 9 2.47 5.87 -17.02
CA THR A 9 3.67 6.64 -16.71
C THR A 9 3.54 7.32 -15.35
N TYR A 10 4.58 7.27 -14.54
CA TYR A 10 4.65 8.01 -13.28
C TYR A 10 5.69 9.13 -13.40
N ARG A 11 5.25 10.39 -13.28
CA ARG A 11 6.10 11.59 -13.42
C ARG A 11 6.95 11.59 -14.72
N GLY A 12 6.36 11.13 -15.82
CA GLY A 12 7.00 11.08 -17.14
C GLY A 12 7.90 9.87 -17.38
N LYS A 13 7.99 8.91 -16.44
CA LYS A 13 8.77 7.68 -16.60
C LYS A 13 7.89 6.45 -16.70
N THR A 14 8.37 5.46 -17.46
CA THR A 14 7.71 4.15 -17.54
C THR A 14 7.98 3.32 -16.28
N ILE A 15 7.15 2.30 -16.02
CA ILE A 15 7.34 1.40 -14.87
C ILE A 15 8.69 0.67 -14.96
N GLU A 16 9.10 0.30 -16.17
CA GLU A 16 10.35 -0.45 -16.41
C GLU A 16 11.58 0.40 -16.11
N GLU A 17 11.58 1.67 -16.50
CA GLU A 17 12.62 2.62 -16.12
C GLU A 17 12.69 2.81 -14.61
N LEU A 18 11.53 2.95 -13.96
CA LEU A 18 11.44 3.16 -12.51
C LEU A 18 11.91 1.94 -11.71
N LYS A 19 11.73 0.72 -12.22
CA LYS A 19 12.19 -0.52 -11.59
C LYS A 19 13.71 -0.66 -11.56
N LYS A 20 14.42 -0.01 -12.49
CA LYS A 20 15.89 -0.02 -12.54
C LYS A 20 16.52 0.90 -11.51
N LEU A 21 15.78 1.91 -11.03
CA LEU A 21 16.28 2.90 -10.08
C LEU A 21 16.33 2.34 -8.67
N ASP A 22 17.32 2.81 -7.90
CA ASP A 22 17.36 2.58 -6.46
C ASP A 22 16.27 3.39 -5.72
N VAL A 23 15.95 3.00 -4.49
CA VAL A 23 14.99 3.69 -3.61
C VAL A 23 15.37 5.16 -3.44
N ARG A 24 16.66 5.48 -3.30
CA ARG A 24 17.15 6.85 -3.13
C ARG A 24 16.97 7.69 -4.39
N GLU A 25 17.23 7.11 -5.55
CA GLU A 25 17.06 7.77 -6.84
C GLU A 25 15.59 8.00 -7.16
N PHE A 26 14.75 7.00 -6.87
CA PHE A 26 13.30 7.09 -6.99
C PHE A 26 12.72 8.20 -6.10
N ALA A 27 13.31 8.45 -4.93
CA ALA A 27 12.85 9.49 -4.00
C ALA A 27 12.82 10.90 -4.61
N LYS A 28 13.61 11.16 -5.66
CA LYS A 28 13.59 12.46 -6.39
C LYS A 28 12.24 12.71 -7.06
N TYR A 29 11.50 11.67 -7.43
CA TYR A 29 10.20 11.73 -8.10
C TYR A 29 9.01 11.68 -7.13
N LEU A 30 9.26 11.65 -5.83
CA LEU A 30 8.24 11.65 -4.78
C LEU A 30 7.88 13.07 -4.32
N THR A 31 6.69 13.21 -3.74
CA THR A 31 6.29 14.44 -3.04
C THR A 31 7.15 14.69 -1.81
N SER A 32 7.22 15.93 -1.33
CA SER A 32 8.17 16.36 -0.28
C SER A 32 8.14 15.50 1.00
N ARG A 33 6.95 15.13 1.48
CA ARG A 33 6.79 14.29 2.69
C ARG A 33 7.32 12.88 2.46
N GLN A 34 7.01 12.30 1.31
CA GLN A 34 7.45 10.96 0.94
C GLN A 34 8.93 10.90 0.63
N ARG A 35 9.47 11.90 -0.06
CA ARG A 35 10.91 12.07 -0.28
C ARG A 35 11.69 12.14 1.05
N ARG A 36 11.23 12.94 2.01
CA ARG A 36 11.85 13.02 3.35
C ARG A 36 11.89 11.66 4.05
N PHE A 37 10.79 10.91 3.99
CA PHE A 37 10.73 9.58 4.61
C PHE A 37 11.64 8.58 3.88
N ALA A 38 11.58 8.52 2.55
CA ALA A 38 12.41 7.62 1.75
C ALA A 38 13.91 7.87 1.97
N LEU A 39 14.34 9.13 2.06
CA LEU A 39 15.74 9.47 2.35
C LEU A 39 16.15 9.11 3.79
N ARG A 40 15.27 9.32 4.78
CA ARG A 40 15.58 9.03 6.19
C ARG A 40 15.48 7.56 6.57
N GLN A 41 14.65 6.80 5.87
CA GLN A 41 14.26 5.43 6.24
C GLN A 41 14.47 4.48 5.05
N PHE A 42 15.51 4.72 4.25
CA PHE A 42 15.80 3.91 3.06
C PHE A 42 16.05 2.44 3.42
N GLN A 43 16.81 2.16 4.48
CA GLN A 43 17.13 0.81 4.96
C GLN A 43 15.86 0.00 5.26
N LYS A 44 14.91 0.62 5.98
CA LYS A 44 13.64 -0.02 6.32
C LYS A 44 12.84 -0.43 5.08
N ILE A 45 12.89 0.38 4.01
CA ILE A 45 12.22 0.08 2.74
C ILE A 45 12.92 -1.07 2.03
N GLU A 46 14.25 -1.03 1.92
CA GLU A 46 15.07 -2.08 1.29
C GLU A 46 14.92 -3.43 2.00
N GLU A 47 15.02 -3.46 3.34
CA GLU A 47 14.80 -4.64 4.15
C GLU A 47 13.39 -5.22 3.95
N PHE A 48 12.38 -4.36 3.81
CA PHE A 48 11.03 -4.82 3.51
C PHE A 48 10.94 -5.45 2.13
N ILE A 49 11.55 -4.85 1.10
CA ILE A 49 11.60 -5.40 -0.26
C ILE A 49 12.30 -6.76 -0.27
N ASN A 50 13.45 -6.88 0.39
CA ASN A 50 14.21 -8.12 0.45
C ASN A 50 13.42 -9.22 1.15
N ARG A 51 12.82 -8.93 2.31
CA ARG A 51 11.92 -9.87 3.00
C ARG A 51 10.72 -10.27 2.15
N ALA A 52 10.16 -9.34 1.38
CA ALA A 52 9.05 -9.61 0.49
C ALA A 52 9.47 -10.57 -0.64
N LYS A 53 10.62 -10.33 -1.28
CA LYS A 53 11.19 -11.22 -2.32
C LYS A 53 11.42 -12.63 -1.80
N THR A 54 12.08 -12.78 -0.64
CA THR A 54 12.31 -14.11 -0.04
C THR A 54 11.01 -14.85 0.31
N LYS A 55 9.95 -14.11 0.69
CA LYS A 55 8.63 -14.72 0.94
C LYS A 55 7.96 -15.18 -0.35
N ILE A 56 8.08 -14.41 -1.43
CA ILE A 56 7.57 -14.77 -2.76
C ILE A 56 8.25 -16.04 -3.26
N GLU A 57 9.58 -16.13 -3.15
CA GLU A 57 10.35 -17.33 -3.51
C GLU A 57 9.88 -18.58 -2.74
N LYS A 58 9.48 -18.40 -1.47
CA LYS A 58 8.95 -19.47 -0.62
C LYS A 58 7.44 -19.70 -0.78
N ASN A 59 6.78 -19.04 -1.73
CA ASN A 59 5.32 -19.04 -1.94
C ASN A 59 4.52 -18.70 -0.65
N LYS A 60 5.09 -17.88 0.23
CA LYS A 60 4.47 -17.46 1.49
C LYS A 60 3.83 -16.08 1.37
N ALA A 61 2.70 -15.90 2.05
CA ALA A 61 2.01 -14.61 2.09
C ALA A 61 2.86 -13.52 2.78
N ILE A 62 3.01 -12.36 2.13
CA ILE A 62 3.73 -11.20 2.68
C ILE A 62 2.83 -10.47 3.67
N ARG A 63 2.85 -10.87 4.94
CA ARG A 63 2.18 -10.16 6.05
C ARG A 63 3.06 -9.05 6.63
N THR A 64 2.48 -7.88 6.87
CA THR A 64 3.16 -6.72 7.46
C THR A 64 2.28 -5.92 8.42
N HIS A 65 2.90 -5.45 9.51
CA HIS A 65 2.33 -4.44 10.42
C HIS A 65 2.84 -3.03 10.09
N SER A 66 3.90 -2.90 9.29
CA SER A 66 4.48 -1.62 8.93
C SER A 66 3.64 -0.93 7.87
N ARG A 67 2.76 -0.02 8.32
CA ARG A 67 1.83 0.76 7.49
C ARG A 67 2.43 2.04 6.91
N ASP A 68 3.62 2.40 7.37
CA ASP A 68 4.30 3.67 7.07
C ASP A 68 5.20 3.60 5.84
N ILE A 69 5.50 2.39 5.36
CA ILE A 69 6.34 2.10 4.20
C ILE A 69 5.72 2.71 2.92
N ILE A 70 6.57 3.34 2.12
CA ILE A 70 6.21 3.90 0.82
C ILE A 70 6.27 2.81 -0.24
N ILE A 71 5.32 2.81 -1.16
CA ILE A 71 5.28 1.90 -2.30
C ILE A 71 6.33 2.33 -3.33
N THR A 72 7.31 1.46 -3.51
CA THR A 72 8.43 1.62 -4.46
C THR A 72 8.17 0.82 -5.75
N PRO A 73 8.80 1.18 -6.89
CA PRO A 73 8.61 0.47 -8.16
C PRO A 73 8.86 -1.03 -8.11
N ALA A 74 9.79 -1.48 -7.26
CA ALA A 74 10.08 -2.90 -7.04
C ALA A 74 8.90 -3.69 -6.44
N MET A 75 7.93 -3.04 -5.79
CA MET A 75 6.78 -3.69 -5.15
C MET A 75 5.59 -3.89 -6.10
N VAL A 76 5.63 -3.28 -7.29
CA VAL A 76 4.51 -3.35 -8.25
C VAL A 76 4.31 -4.79 -8.72
N GLY A 77 3.09 -5.30 -8.55
CA GLY A 77 2.71 -6.70 -8.82
C GLY A 77 2.82 -7.62 -7.59
N MET A 78 3.25 -7.13 -6.42
CA MET A 78 3.26 -7.93 -5.19
C MET A 78 1.90 -7.89 -4.50
N LYS A 79 1.48 -9.04 -3.94
CA LYS A 79 0.31 -9.15 -3.06
C LYS A 79 0.73 -9.06 -1.60
N ILE A 80 0.46 -7.92 -0.98
CA ILE A 80 0.88 -7.58 0.39
C ILE A 80 -0.33 -7.60 1.32
N TYR A 81 -0.18 -8.26 2.45
CA TYR A 81 -1.19 -8.34 3.50
C TYR A 81 -0.86 -7.32 4.59
N VAL A 82 -1.60 -6.20 4.63
CA VAL A 82 -1.36 -5.09 5.56
C VAL A 82 -2.32 -5.18 6.75
N TYR A 83 -1.79 -5.15 7.96
CA TYR A 83 -2.58 -5.15 9.18
C TYR A 83 -3.38 -3.86 9.34
N ASN A 84 -4.69 -3.96 9.59
CA ASN A 84 -5.58 -2.81 9.78
C ASN A 84 -5.95 -2.53 11.25
N GLY A 85 -5.45 -3.33 12.20
CA GLY A 85 -5.82 -3.26 13.62
C GLY A 85 -6.62 -4.46 14.11
N GLN A 86 -7.22 -5.23 13.20
CA GLN A 86 -7.99 -6.44 13.51
C GLN A 86 -7.59 -7.62 12.61
N LYS A 87 -7.45 -7.37 11.30
CA LYS A 87 -7.14 -8.37 10.29
C LYS A 87 -6.09 -7.87 9.30
N PHE A 88 -5.50 -8.82 8.59
CA PHE A 88 -4.62 -8.52 7.47
C PHE A 88 -5.45 -8.38 6.19
N MET A 89 -5.47 -7.18 5.62
CA MET A 89 -6.14 -6.93 4.35
C MET A 89 -5.18 -7.21 3.18
N PRO A 90 -5.56 -8.07 2.21
CA PRO A 90 -4.77 -8.28 1.00
C PRO A 90 -4.88 -7.04 0.10
N ILE A 91 -3.72 -6.53 -0.32
CA ILE A 91 -3.59 -5.43 -1.27
C ILE A 91 -2.67 -5.90 -2.38
N GLU A 92 -3.14 -5.79 -3.61
CA GLU A 92 -2.33 -6.00 -4.81
C GLU A 92 -1.79 -4.65 -5.27
N VAL A 93 -0.47 -4.53 -5.34
CA VAL A 93 0.18 -3.25 -5.62
C VAL A 93 0.15 -2.96 -7.12
N VAL A 94 -0.62 -1.93 -7.50
CA VAL A 94 -0.72 -1.42 -8.87
C VAL A 94 0.21 -0.21 -9.05
N GLY A 95 0.64 0.07 -10.28
CA GLY A 95 1.50 1.22 -10.61
C GLY A 95 0.95 2.58 -10.18
N GLU A 96 -0.38 2.74 -10.15
CA GLU A 96 -1.06 3.96 -9.68
C GLU A 96 -0.82 4.25 -8.18
N MET A 97 -0.40 3.24 -7.41
CA MET A 97 -0.13 3.36 -5.98
C MET A 97 1.29 3.85 -5.67
N LEU A 98 2.13 4.09 -6.69
CA LEU A 98 3.50 4.55 -6.49
C LEU A 98 3.57 5.86 -5.72
N GLY A 99 4.47 5.92 -4.73
CA GLY A 99 4.64 7.11 -3.89
C GLY A 99 3.57 7.31 -2.81
N HIS A 100 2.61 6.41 -2.68
CA HIS A 100 1.69 6.35 -1.55
C HIS A 100 2.24 5.45 -0.44
N LYS A 101 1.69 5.57 0.78
CA LYS A 101 2.01 4.65 1.88
C LYS A 101 1.08 3.44 1.90
N LEU A 102 1.59 2.27 2.29
CA LEU A 102 0.80 1.04 2.41
C LEU A 102 -0.45 1.21 3.30
N GLY A 103 -0.34 2.01 4.36
CA GLY A 103 -1.44 2.28 5.27
C GLY A 103 -2.62 3.03 4.66
N GLU A 104 -2.42 3.76 3.56
CA GLU A 104 -3.50 4.51 2.87
C GLU A 104 -4.53 3.55 2.25
N PHE A 105 -4.09 2.37 1.84
CA PHE A 105 -4.93 1.34 1.19
C PHE A 105 -5.56 0.35 2.17
N SER A 106 -5.29 0.48 3.48
CA SER A 106 -5.79 -0.41 4.52
C SER A 106 -6.54 0.41 5.58
N PRO A 107 -7.84 0.69 5.40
CA PRO A 107 -8.59 1.52 6.34
C PRO A 107 -8.69 0.83 7.72
N THR A 108 -8.40 1.60 8.78
CA THR A 108 -8.40 1.11 10.16
C THR A 108 -9.77 1.16 10.83
N ARG A 109 -10.68 1.96 10.29
CA ARG A 109 -12.04 2.13 10.81
C ARG A 109 -13.04 1.72 9.75
N ALA A 110 -14.14 1.11 10.17
CA ALA A 110 -15.27 0.84 9.30
C ALA A 110 -15.96 2.15 8.91
N ARG A 111 -16.47 2.23 7.67
CA ARG A 111 -17.29 3.37 7.24
C ARG A 111 -18.60 3.38 8.04
N ILE A 112 -18.84 4.47 8.75
CA ILE A 112 -20.10 4.68 9.46
C ILE A 112 -21.13 5.17 8.44
N LYS A 113 -22.28 4.50 8.37
CA LYS A 113 -23.44 4.96 7.61
C LYS A 113 -24.44 5.53 8.61
N HIS A 114 -24.80 6.80 8.46
CA HIS A 114 -25.93 7.40 9.18
C HIS A 114 -27.22 6.94 8.50
N GLY A 115 -28.09 6.25 9.22
CA GLY A 115 -29.42 5.85 8.77
C GLY A 115 -30.50 6.75 9.37
N LYS A 116 -31.77 6.51 9.01
CA LYS A 116 -32.91 7.09 9.74
C LYS A 116 -32.84 6.68 11.22
N ALA A 117 -33.29 7.57 12.11
CA ALA A 117 -33.43 7.26 13.53
C ALA A 117 -34.53 6.18 13.71
N GLY A 118 -34.13 4.91 13.79
CA GLY A 118 -35.06 3.81 13.99
C GLY A 118 -34.48 2.49 13.49
N VAL A 119 -34.35 1.53 14.40
CA VAL A 119 -33.71 0.20 14.26
C VAL A 119 -32.17 0.25 14.20
N GLY A 120 -31.55 0.17 15.40
CA GLY A 120 -30.10 0.05 15.58
C GLY A 120 -29.40 1.29 16.15
N ALA A 121 -30.13 2.38 16.35
CA ALA A 121 -29.64 3.62 16.97
C ALA A 121 -29.64 3.57 18.51
N THR A 122 -30.50 2.75 19.13
CA THR A 122 -30.67 2.68 20.60
C THR A 122 -29.61 1.86 21.31
N LYS A 123 -28.92 0.95 20.60
CA LYS A 123 -27.77 0.24 21.16
C LYS A 123 -26.50 0.97 20.73
N GLY A 124 -25.80 1.56 21.68
CA GLY A 124 -24.50 2.21 21.45
C GLY A 124 -23.51 1.30 20.69
N THR A 125 -22.45 1.91 20.16
CA THR A 125 -21.38 1.25 19.37
C THR A 125 -20.82 -0.03 20.01
N LYS A 126 -20.91 -0.14 21.34
CA LYS A 126 -20.57 -1.32 22.16
C LYS A 126 -21.31 -2.61 21.74
N SER A 127 -22.47 -2.52 21.09
CA SER A 127 -23.28 -3.69 20.67
C SER A 127 -22.92 -4.24 19.28
N LYS A 128 -22.26 -3.45 18.42
CA LYS A 128 -21.86 -3.85 17.07
C LYS A 128 -20.53 -4.61 17.04
N SER A 129 -19.84 -4.78 18.17
CA SER A 129 -18.54 -5.45 18.25
C SER A 129 -18.59 -6.98 18.26
N LYS A 130 -19.77 -7.60 18.14
CA LYS A 130 -19.91 -9.06 17.98
C LYS A 130 -20.56 -9.39 16.64
N LYS A 131 -19.73 -9.59 15.62
CA LYS A 131 -19.92 -10.56 14.55
C LYS A 131 -18.60 -10.81 13.83
#